data_AF-A0A7Y3SE72-F1
#
_entry.id   AF-A0A7Y3SE72-F1
#
_cell.length_a   1.000
_cell.length_b   1.000
_cell.length_c   1.000
_cell.angle_alpha   90.00
_cell.angle_beta   90.00
_cell.angle_gamma   90.00
#
_symmetry.space_group_name_H-M   'P 1'
#
loop_
_entity.id
_entity.type
_entity.pdbx_description
1 polymer ?
#
loop_
_entity_poly.entity_id
_entity_poly.type
_entity_poly.pdbx_seq_one_letter_code
_entity_poly.pdbx_strand_id
1 'polypeptide(L)'
;MTVRLAAVAAGMVMAVSGICQAQDVATAKLDVELNALAPSQKGCMMTFVAENNLQTPINKISFELAFFNDKNAVDRITVLDFRDLPQGKKRVRQFDMPNVKCETVTRIIINDTPVCDGPAAGECMKGLVTRSQISVPFEG
;
A
#
# COMPACT_ATOMS: atom_id res chain seq x y z
N MET A 1 -33.33 -37.15 -66.59
CA MET A 1 -31.99 -37.78 -66.66
C MET A 1 -30.93 -36.72 -66.39
N THR A 2 -29.76 -37.13 -65.86
CA THR A 2 -28.45 -36.41 -65.82
C THR A 2 -28.41 -34.97 -65.22
N VAL A 3 -27.78 -34.59 -64.09
CA VAL A 3 -26.55 -34.97 -63.33
C VAL A 3 -25.33 -34.02 -63.59
N ARG A 4 -25.08 -33.13 -62.59
CA ARG A 4 -23.80 -32.65 -62.00
C ARG A 4 -22.97 -31.42 -62.49
N LEU A 5 -22.68 -30.58 -61.47
CA LEU A 5 -21.43 -29.89 -61.03
C LEU A 5 -20.70 -28.79 -61.86
N ALA A 6 -20.56 -27.59 -61.24
CA ALA A 6 -19.32 -26.96 -60.71
C ALA A 6 -19.66 -25.50 -60.26
N ALA A 7 -19.51 -25.05 -59.00
CA ALA A 7 -18.28 -24.71 -58.25
C ALA A 7 -17.41 -23.67 -58.99
N VAL A 8 -17.25 -22.41 -58.54
CA VAL A 8 -16.26 -21.90 -57.55
C VAL A 8 -16.39 -20.35 -57.58
N ALA A 9 -16.18 -19.52 -56.54
CA ALA A 9 -16.20 -19.62 -55.07
C ALA A 9 -16.23 -18.17 -54.50
N ALA A 10 -16.40 -17.96 -53.18
CA ALA A 10 -16.36 -16.64 -52.53
C ALA A 10 -15.25 -16.55 -51.47
N GLY A 11 -14.34 -15.57 -51.60
CA GLY A 11 -13.26 -15.33 -50.65
C GLY A 11 -13.63 -14.25 -49.62
N MET A 12 -13.86 -14.65 -48.37
CA MET A 12 -14.11 -13.72 -47.25
C MET A 12 -12.89 -13.66 -46.33
N VAL A 13 -12.17 -12.55 -46.35
CA VAL A 13 -11.00 -12.32 -45.50
C VAL A 13 -11.47 -11.89 -44.12
N MET A 14 -11.38 -12.79 -43.13
CA MET A 14 -11.58 -12.43 -41.72
C MET A 14 -10.25 -12.04 -41.08
N ALA A 15 -10.06 -10.73 -40.86
CA ALA A 15 -8.97 -10.22 -40.05
C ALA A 15 -9.26 -10.51 -38.56
N VAL A 16 -8.54 -11.47 -37.98
CA VAL A 16 -8.62 -11.76 -36.53
C VAL A 16 -7.74 -10.77 -35.78
N SER A 17 -8.34 -9.66 -35.34
CA SER A 17 -7.70 -8.70 -34.44
C SER A 17 -7.47 -9.36 -33.07
N GLY A 18 -6.25 -9.77 -32.79
CA GLY A 18 -5.87 -10.35 -31.51
C GLY A 18 -6.01 -9.34 -30.37
N ILE A 19 -7.02 -9.51 -29.51
CA ILE A 19 -7.19 -8.72 -28.30
C ILE A 19 -6.22 -9.28 -27.25
N CYS A 20 -5.00 -8.72 -27.19
CA CYS A 20 -4.12 -8.90 -26.04
C CYS A 20 -4.73 -8.20 -24.82
N GLN A 21 -5.46 -8.93 -23.99
CA GLN A 21 -5.77 -8.47 -22.63
C GLN A 21 -4.52 -8.66 -21.78
N ALA A 22 -3.85 -7.55 -21.45
CA ALA A 22 -2.88 -7.53 -20.37
C ALA A 22 -3.61 -7.85 -19.06
N GLN A 23 -3.36 -9.03 -18.51
CA GLN A 23 -3.80 -9.35 -17.16
C GLN A 23 -2.90 -8.59 -16.19
N ASP A 24 -3.41 -7.51 -15.59
CA ASP A 24 -2.79 -6.89 -14.43
C ASP A 24 -2.71 -7.92 -13.31
N VAL A 25 -1.54 -8.55 -13.18
CA VAL A 25 -1.21 -9.39 -12.03
C VAL A 25 -1.17 -8.45 -10.84
N ALA A 26 -2.23 -8.50 -10.01
CA ALA A 26 -2.31 -7.67 -8.81
C ALA A 26 -1.09 -7.95 -7.92
N THR A 27 -0.11 -7.05 -7.96
CA THR A 27 1.10 -7.15 -7.14
C THR A 27 0.69 -7.24 -5.68
N ALA A 28 1.22 -8.22 -4.97
CA ALA A 28 0.99 -8.41 -3.54
C ALA A 28 1.46 -7.16 -2.77
N LYS A 29 0.70 -6.73 -1.74
CA LYS A 29 0.86 -5.40 -1.12
C LYS A 29 0.98 -5.48 0.39
N LEU A 30 1.67 -4.49 0.94
CA LEU A 30 1.63 -4.12 2.35
C LEU A 30 1.00 -2.74 2.42
N ASP A 31 -0.32 -2.70 2.62
CA ASP A 31 -1.08 -1.46 2.67
C ASP A 31 -0.94 -0.83 4.06
N VAL A 32 -0.52 0.44 4.13
CA VAL A 32 -0.46 1.21 5.38
C VAL A 32 -1.17 2.54 5.19
N GLU A 33 -2.11 2.84 6.08
CA GLU A 33 -2.99 4.00 5.99
C GLU A 33 -2.86 4.88 7.23
N LEU A 34 -2.60 6.17 7.04
CA LEU A 34 -2.82 7.20 8.05
C LEU A 34 -4.34 7.49 8.12
N ASN A 35 -4.98 7.05 9.20
CA ASN A 35 -6.44 7.07 9.31
C ASN A 35 -6.95 8.29 10.10
N ALA A 36 -6.25 8.69 11.17
CA ALA A 36 -6.61 9.86 11.96
C ALA A 36 -5.43 10.45 12.76
N LEU A 37 -5.49 11.76 13.02
CA LEU A 37 -4.70 12.45 14.03
C LEU A 37 -5.68 13.05 15.06
N ALA A 38 -5.45 12.84 16.35
CA ALA A 38 -6.30 13.35 17.42
C ALA A 38 -5.46 13.87 18.61
N PRO A 39 -5.74 15.06 19.16
CA PRO A 39 -5.06 15.52 20.38
C PRO A 39 -5.29 14.56 21.55
N SER A 40 -4.22 14.28 22.31
CA SER A 40 -4.23 13.46 23.53
C SER A 40 -3.50 14.19 24.66
N GLN A 41 -3.63 13.69 25.90
CA GLN A 41 -2.91 14.26 27.05
C GLN A 41 -1.38 14.20 26.91
N LYS A 42 -0.85 13.35 26.02
CA LYS A 42 0.61 13.20 25.80
C LYS A 42 1.13 14.02 24.61
N GLY A 43 0.25 14.43 23.70
CA GLY A 43 0.62 15.07 22.43
C GLY A 43 -0.37 14.71 21.33
N CYS A 44 0.11 14.24 20.18
CA CYS A 44 -0.75 13.84 19.07
C CYS A 44 -0.88 12.32 19.02
N MET A 45 -2.09 11.79 19.22
CA MET A 45 -2.39 10.38 18.99
C MET A 45 -2.65 10.14 17.50
N MET A 46 -1.82 9.28 16.90
CA MET A 46 -1.88 8.93 15.49
C MET A 46 -2.49 7.54 15.33
N THR A 47 -3.51 7.41 14.48
CA THR A 47 -4.18 6.14 14.18
C THR A 47 -3.80 5.69 12.79
N PHE A 48 -3.26 4.48 12.69
CA PHE A 48 -2.92 3.83 11.43
C PHE A 48 -3.72 2.54 11.24
N VAL A 49 -4.01 2.21 9.98
CA VAL A 49 -4.57 0.90 9.58
C VAL A 49 -3.57 0.22 8.65
N ALA A 50 -3.09 -0.96 9.03
CA ALA A 50 -2.20 -1.76 8.20
C ALA A 50 -2.89 -3.05 7.75
N GLU A 51 -2.68 -3.47 6.50
CA GLU A 51 -3.20 -4.71 5.92
C GLU A 51 -2.09 -5.45 5.18
N ASN A 52 -1.84 -6.70 5.59
CA ASN A 52 -0.86 -7.54 4.93
C ASN A 52 -1.52 -8.35 3.82
N ASN A 53 -1.34 -7.91 2.57
CA ASN A 53 -1.73 -8.62 1.35
C ASN A 53 -0.51 -9.28 0.66
N LEU A 54 0.60 -9.50 1.38
CA LEU A 54 1.75 -10.30 0.93
C LEU A 54 1.41 -11.81 0.96
N GLN A 55 2.30 -12.64 0.41
CA GLN A 55 2.10 -14.10 0.42
C GLN A 55 2.39 -14.75 1.78
N THR A 56 3.12 -14.05 2.65
CA THR A 56 3.61 -14.56 3.94
C THR A 56 3.02 -13.73 5.10
N PRO A 57 2.58 -14.35 6.22
CA PRO A 57 2.24 -13.60 7.41
C PRO A 57 3.46 -12.84 7.95
N ILE A 58 3.23 -11.64 8.49
CA ILE A 58 4.27 -10.84 9.14
C ILE A 58 4.14 -11.06 10.65
N ASN A 59 5.16 -11.68 11.25
CA ASN A 59 5.19 -11.96 12.68
C ASN A 59 5.48 -10.69 13.50
N LYS A 60 6.34 -9.81 12.95
CA LYS A 60 6.64 -8.50 13.49
C LYS A 60 7.04 -7.53 12.37
N ILE A 61 6.52 -6.31 12.43
CA ILE A 61 6.98 -5.20 11.59
C ILE A 61 7.11 -3.90 12.37
N SER A 62 8.11 -3.10 12.01
CA SER A 62 8.22 -1.72 12.44
C SER A 62 8.63 -0.83 11.28
N PHE A 63 8.06 0.38 11.22
CA PHE A 63 8.39 1.39 10.21
C PHE A 63 9.19 2.52 10.86
N GLU A 64 10.26 2.97 10.20
CA GLU A 64 10.85 4.27 10.49
C GLU A 64 10.01 5.36 9.81
N LEU A 65 9.57 6.34 10.59
CA LEU A 65 8.67 7.40 10.18
C LEU A 65 9.26 8.77 10.46
N ALA A 66 9.28 9.63 9.44
CA ALA A 66 9.62 11.04 9.54
C ALA A 66 8.34 11.90 9.56
N PHE A 67 8.26 12.85 10.51
CA PHE A 67 7.15 13.77 10.69
C PHE A 67 7.60 15.19 10.36
N PHE A 68 6.84 15.88 9.50
CA PHE A 68 7.14 17.24 9.06
C PHE A 68 6.23 18.24 9.76
N ASN A 69 6.79 19.41 10.10
CA ASN A 69 6.07 20.51 10.73
C ASN A 69 5.55 21.56 9.72
N ASP A 70 4.91 22.61 10.24
CA ASP A 70 4.37 23.76 9.50
C ASP A 70 5.42 24.54 8.69
N LYS A 71 6.70 24.39 9.01
CA LYS A 71 7.84 24.97 8.26
C LYS A 71 8.37 24.05 7.16
N ASN A 72 7.68 22.92 6.89
CA ASN A 72 8.13 21.86 5.99
C ASN A 72 9.51 21.28 6.36
N ALA A 73 9.88 21.35 7.64
CA ALA A 73 11.09 20.74 8.19
C ALA A 73 10.75 19.44 8.92
N VAL A 74 11.68 18.49 8.94
CA VAL A 74 11.55 17.27 9.76
C VAL A 74 11.60 17.68 11.23
N ASP A 75 10.51 17.45 11.95
CA ASP A 75 10.37 17.69 13.39
C ASP A 75 10.85 16.49 14.21
N ARG A 76 10.63 15.29 13.67
CA ARG A 76 10.95 14.03 14.33
C ARG A 76 11.17 12.89 13.33
N ILE A 77 12.06 11.98 13.68
CA ILE A 77 12.13 10.63 13.13
C ILE A 77 11.92 9.65 14.28
N THR A 78 11.16 8.58 14.08
CA THR A 78 10.95 7.53 15.08
C THR A 78 10.61 6.19 14.46
N VAL A 79 10.85 5.09 15.17
CA VAL A 79 10.47 3.74 14.74
C VAL A 79 9.22 3.29 15.50
N LEU A 80 8.14 2.97 14.78
CA LEU A 80 6.87 2.51 15.37
C LEU A 80 6.69 1.00 15.17
N ASP A 81 6.45 0.27 16.26
CA ASP A 81 6.21 -1.17 16.27
C ASP A 81 4.74 -1.48 15.94
N PHE A 82 4.49 -1.93 14.71
CA PHE A 82 3.17 -2.32 14.22
C PHE A 82 2.81 -3.78 14.57
N ARG A 83 3.71 -4.51 15.24
CA ARG A 83 3.51 -5.88 15.77
C ARG A 83 3.19 -6.88 14.65
N ASP A 84 2.36 -7.89 14.93
CA ASP A 84 1.87 -8.86 13.96
C ASP A 84 0.97 -8.22 12.89
N LEU A 85 1.12 -8.63 11.63
CA LEU A 85 0.14 -8.42 10.56
C LEU A 85 -0.16 -9.76 9.86
N PRO A 86 -1.19 -10.50 10.31
CA PRO A 86 -1.64 -11.72 9.64
C PRO A 86 -2.12 -11.44 8.22
N GLN A 87 -1.86 -12.39 7.32
CA GLN A 87 -2.25 -12.30 5.92
C GLN A 87 -3.76 -12.10 5.73
N GLY A 88 -4.14 -11.18 4.85
CA GLY A 88 -5.53 -10.85 4.52
C GLY A 88 -6.34 -10.30 5.71
N LYS A 89 -5.67 -9.63 6.67
CA LYS A 89 -6.31 -9.00 7.84
C LYS A 89 -5.80 -7.59 8.07
N LYS A 90 -6.74 -6.69 8.35
CA LYS A 90 -6.46 -5.34 8.86
C LYS A 90 -6.08 -5.37 10.34
N ARG A 91 -5.17 -4.47 10.72
CA ARG A 91 -4.80 -4.14 12.10
C ARG A 91 -4.84 -2.63 12.27
N VAL A 92 -5.60 -2.17 13.25
CA VAL A 92 -5.53 -0.77 13.72
C VAL A 92 -4.40 -0.68 14.75
N ARG A 93 -3.55 0.34 14.62
CA ARG A 93 -2.49 0.66 15.57
C ARG A 93 -2.58 2.14 15.93
N GLN A 94 -2.40 2.46 17.21
CA GLN A 94 -2.41 3.83 17.71
C GLN A 94 -1.11 4.12 18.46
N PHE A 95 -0.54 5.29 18.20
CA PHE A 95 0.70 5.73 18.80
C PHE A 95 0.55 7.18 19.28
N ASP A 96 0.80 7.44 20.55
CA ASP A 96 0.98 8.80 21.06
C ASP A 96 2.35 9.32 20.61
N MET A 97 2.40 10.46 19.92
CA MET A 97 3.62 11.22 19.66
C MET A 97 3.80 12.29 20.75
N PRO A 98 4.73 12.09 21.72
CA PRO A 98 4.82 12.99 22.87
C PRO A 98 5.26 14.40 22.46
N ASN A 99 4.65 15.41 23.05
CA ASN A 99 4.96 16.83 22.82
C ASN A 99 4.76 17.33 21.36
N VAL A 100 4.11 16.55 20.49
CA VAL A 100 3.71 16.97 19.14
C VAL A 100 2.28 17.50 19.17
N LYS A 101 2.01 18.63 18.52
CA LYS A 101 0.65 19.14 18.30
C LYS A 101 0.14 18.58 16.97
N CYS A 102 -1.09 18.04 16.94
CA CYS A 102 -1.60 17.44 15.70
C CYS A 102 -1.72 18.46 14.56
N GLU A 103 -2.05 19.71 14.89
CA GLU A 103 -2.22 20.82 13.96
C GLU A 103 -0.89 21.25 13.32
N THR A 104 0.25 20.89 13.93
CA THR A 104 1.58 21.16 13.36
C THR A 104 2.07 20.07 12.41
N VAL A 105 1.48 18.87 12.41
CA VAL A 105 1.92 17.77 11.54
C VAL A 105 1.36 17.99 10.14
N THR A 106 2.23 18.36 9.20
CA THR A 106 1.84 18.69 7.82
C THR A 106 1.99 17.53 6.85
N ARG A 107 2.91 16.60 7.12
CA ARG A 107 3.19 15.41 6.31
C ARG A 107 3.91 14.34 7.14
N ILE A 108 3.71 13.07 6.77
CA ILE A 108 4.39 11.91 7.35
C ILE A 108 4.97 11.04 6.22
N ILE A 109 6.19 10.55 6.39
CA ILE A 109 6.88 9.68 5.41
C ILE A 109 7.34 8.40 6.12
N ILE A 110 7.12 7.21 5.54
CA ILE A 110 7.87 5.99 5.89
C ILE A 110 9.22 6.03 5.17
N ASN A 111 10.32 5.99 5.91
CA ASN A 111 11.66 5.91 5.33
C ASN A 111 12.08 4.47 5.03
N ASP A 112 11.76 3.54 5.95
CA ASP A 112 12.25 2.15 5.92
C ASP A 112 11.39 1.22 6.81
N THR A 113 11.59 -0.09 6.69
CA THR A 113 11.15 -1.11 7.66
C THR A 113 12.34 -1.73 8.40
N PRO A 114 12.82 -1.14 9.52
CA PRO A 114 13.91 -1.70 10.31
C PRO A 114 13.66 -3.13 10.83
N VAL A 115 12.40 -3.57 10.90
CA VAL A 115 12.00 -4.95 11.17
C VAL A 115 10.88 -5.34 10.21
N CYS A 116 11.06 -6.47 9.53
CA CYS A 116 10.08 -7.15 8.70
C CYS A 116 10.34 -8.67 8.87
N ASP A 117 9.66 -9.31 9.81
CA ASP A 117 9.83 -10.73 10.14
C ASP A 117 8.73 -11.59 9.49
N GLY A 118 9.15 -12.61 8.72
CA GLY A 118 8.29 -13.48 7.92
C GLY A 118 8.60 -13.40 6.42
N PRO A 119 8.32 -12.28 5.74
CA PRO A 119 8.64 -12.06 4.33
C PRO A 119 10.15 -12.09 4.02
N ALA A 120 10.50 -12.15 2.73
CA ALA A 120 11.89 -12.06 2.29
C ALA A 120 12.49 -10.66 2.56
N ALA A 121 13.82 -10.57 2.65
CA ALA A 121 14.50 -9.30 2.87
C ALA A 121 14.13 -8.25 1.81
N GLY A 122 13.66 -7.08 2.27
CA GLY A 122 13.18 -5.99 1.41
C GLY A 122 11.77 -6.18 0.84
N GLU A 123 11.09 -7.31 1.07
CA GLU A 123 9.75 -7.57 0.52
C GLU A 123 8.70 -6.62 1.12
N CYS A 124 8.77 -6.30 2.42
CA CYS A 124 7.86 -5.33 3.04
C CYS A 124 7.91 -3.95 2.37
N MET A 125 9.11 -3.35 2.19
CA MET A 125 9.24 -2.06 1.50
C MET A 125 8.87 -2.15 0.02
N LYS A 126 9.27 -3.22 -0.68
CA LYS A 126 8.93 -3.41 -2.10
C LYS A 126 7.42 -3.52 -2.34
N GLY A 127 6.67 -4.08 -1.38
CA GLY A 127 5.22 -4.18 -1.42
C GLY A 127 4.48 -3.00 -0.79
N LEU A 128 5.18 -2.03 -0.21
CA LEU A 128 4.57 -0.94 0.56
C LEU A 128 3.66 -0.07 -0.32
N VAL A 129 2.45 0.19 0.16
CA VAL A 129 1.52 1.17 -0.43
C VAL A 129 0.94 2.04 0.68
N THR A 130 1.27 3.33 0.66
CA THR A 130 0.76 4.30 1.64
C THR A 130 -0.55 4.94 1.18
N ARG A 131 -1.42 5.28 2.15
CA ARG A 131 -2.64 6.08 1.95
C ARG A 131 -2.90 7.01 3.13
N SER A 132 -3.65 8.08 2.91
CA SER A 132 -4.20 8.91 3.98
C SER A 132 -5.70 9.06 3.82
N GLN A 133 -6.44 8.99 4.92
CA GLN A 133 -7.88 9.30 5.00
C GLN A 133 -8.13 10.74 5.48
N ILE A 134 -7.06 11.50 5.74
CA ILE A 134 -7.09 12.88 6.18
C ILE A 134 -6.25 13.76 5.23
N SER A 135 -6.31 15.09 5.41
CA SER A 135 -5.59 16.05 4.56
C SER A 135 -4.06 16.03 4.71
N VAL A 136 -3.52 15.37 5.75
CA VAL A 136 -2.08 15.18 5.94
C VAL A 136 -1.58 14.09 4.98
N PRO A 137 -0.64 14.38 4.05
CA PRO A 137 -0.08 13.37 3.16
C PRO A 137 0.69 12.30 3.92
N PHE A 138 0.59 11.07 3.43
CA PHE A 138 1.32 9.91 3.93
C PHE A 138 2.07 9.23 2.78
N GLU A 139 3.39 9.36 2.79
CA GLU A 139 4.31 8.93 1.73
C GLU A 139 5.17 7.74 2.21
N GLY A 140 5.74 6.97 1.28
CA GLY A 140 6.61 5.81 1.55
C GLY A 140 7.19 5.27 0.25
#